data_AF-A0A0C3BGF0-F1
#
_entry.id   AF-A0A0C3BGF0-F1
#
_cell.length_a   1.000
_cell.length_b   1.000
_cell.length_c   1.000
_cell.angle_alpha   90.00
_cell.angle_beta   90.00
_cell.angle_gamma   90.00
#
_symmetry.space_group_name_H-M   'P 1'
#
loop_
_entity.id
_entity.type
_entity.pdbx_description
1 polymer ?
#
loop_
_entity_poly.entity_id
_entity_poly.type
_entity_poly.pdbx_seq_one_letter_code
_entity_poly.pdbx_strand_id
1 'polypeptide(L)'
;MPIIKSPRTGGCGHIQPQIRNEGLKLFVQYKKPKDDDDEVKSLQPDKRVIAPSEVYTVFKKMVDSDLFLLGLSDAYARPEWMILTVLPIPPPPVRSSIAVDGGAMWSEDGLMYKPGDIIKAFVNVRRCETEGASAHEQLLQFHVATYMDNDIAGIPQALQKSR
;
A
#
# COMPACT_ATOMS: atom_id res chain seq x y z
N MET A 1 1.44 23.86 -31.49
CA MET A 1 2.57 23.69 -30.56
C MET A 1 3.49 22.62 -31.13
N PRO A 2 4.79 22.89 -31.31
CA PRO A 2 5.70 21.88 -31.86
C PRO A 2 5.90 20.76 -30.83
N ILE A 3 5.80 19.52 -31.30
CA ILE A 3 6.11 18.32 -30.53
C ILE A 3 7.63 18.33 -30.33
N ILE A 4 8.08 18.63 -29.11
CA ILE A 4 9.46 18.49 -28.70
C ILE A 4 9.80 16.99 -28.81
N LYS A 5 10.60 16.62 -29.81
CA LYS A 5 11.22 15.29 -29.86
C LYS A 5 12.24 15.24 -28.73
N SER A 6 11.95 14.53 -27.64
CA SER A 6 12.93 14.36 -26.57
C SER A 6 14.10 13.48 -27.06
N PRO A 7 15.32 13.69 -26.54
CA PRO A 7 16.48 12.89 -26.89
C PRO A 7 16.29 11.45 -26.40
N ARG A 8 16.76 10.46 -27.18
CA ARG A 8 16.84 9.02 -26.87
C ARG A 8 16.56 8.68 -25.40
N THR A 9 15.40 8.09 -25.13
CA THR A 9 15.01 7.57 -23.80
C THR A 9 16.07 6.59 -23.29
N GLY A 10 16.82 7.01 -22.26
CA GLY A 10 17.81 6.19 -21.56
C GLY A 10 17.14 5.12 -20.70
N GLY A 11 16.53 4.12 -21.33
CA GLY A 11 15.92 2.97 -20.65
C GLY A 11 16.92 1.85 -20.39
N CYS A 12 16.72 1.09 -19.32
CA CYS A 12 17.51 -0.10 -19.01
C CYS A 12 17.20 -1.32 -19.90
N GLY A 13 16.21 -1.21 -20.80
CA GLY A 13 15.79 -2.29 -21.70
C GLY A 13 14.96 -3.40 -21.05
N HIS A 14 14.66 -3.31 -19.75
CA HIS A 14 13.83 -4.31 -19.06
C HIS A 14 12.36 -4.23 -19.48
N ILE A 15 11.75 -5.39 -19.74
CA ILE A 15 10.34 -5.51 -20.13
C ILE A 15 9.46 -5.02 -18.98
N GLN A 16 8.50 -4.14 -19.29
CA GLN A 16 7.55 -3.66 -18.29
C GLN A 16 6.47 -4.73 -18.03
N PRO A 17 6.23 -5.14 -16.78
CA PRO A 17 5.18 -6.09 -16.46
C PRO A 17 3.80 -5.45 -16.57
N GLN A 18 2.76 -6.29 -16.70
CA GLN A 18 1.40 -5.87 -16.46
C GLN A 18 1.12 -5.90 -14.96
N ILE A 19 0.66 -4.78 -14.40
CA ILE A 19 0.28 -4.68 -13.00
C ILE A 19 -1.23 -4.94 -12.87
N ARG A 20 -1.60 -5.84 -11.95
CA ARG A 20 -2.99 -6.17 -11.60
C ARG A 20 -3.22 -5.87 -10.14
N ASN A 21 -4.34 -5.22 -9.83
CA ASN A 21 -4.78 -4.98 -8.46
C ASN A 21 -5.76 -6.09 -8.04
N GLU A 22 -5.50 -6.73 -6.90
CA GLU A 22 -6.38 -7.72 -6.29
C GLU A 22 -6.44 -7.48 -4.77
N GLY A 23 -7.56 -6.95 -4.29
CA GLY A 23 -7.73 -6.54 -2.89
C GLY A 23 -6.75 -5.44 -2.50
N LEU A 24 -5.94 -5.68 -1.47
CA LEU A 24 -4.89 -4.75 -1.02
C LEU A 24 -3.52 -5.05 -1.64
N LYS A 25 -3.42 -5.94 -2.64
CA LYS A 25 -2.14 -6.36 -3.23
C LYS A 25 -2.03 -5.99 -4.69
N LEU A 26 -0.83 -5.60 -5.09
CA LEU A 26 -0.45 -5.44 -6.49
C LEU A 26 0.34 -6.66 -6.95
N PHE A 27 0.00 -7.17 -8.12
CA PHE A 27 0.66 -8.30 -8.77
C PHE A 27 1.28 -7.86 -10.08
N VAL A 28 2.54 -8.23 -10.32
CA VAL A 28 3.17 -8.16 -11.65
C VAL A 28 2.95 -9.45 -12.40
N GLN A 29 2.70 -9.33 -13.69
CA GLN A 29 2.63 -10.43 -14.64
C GLN A 29 3.44 -10.07 -15.88
N TYR A 30 4.46 -10.88 -16.18
CA TYR A 30 5.24 -10.74 -17.41
C TYR A 30 4.57 -11.54 -18.53
N LYS A 31 4.40 -10.92 -19.70
CA LYS A 31 3.96 -11.64 -20.89
C LYS A 31 5.15 -12.41 -21.45
N LYS A 32 4.99 -13.71 -21.72
CA LYS A 32 5.99 -14.48 -22.46
C LYS A 32 6.12 -13.89 -23.88
N PRO A 33 7.34 -13.62 -24.38
CA PRO A 33 7.53 -13.24 -25.77
C PRO A 33 7.06 -14.39 -26.68
N LYS A 34 6.57 -14.05 -27.86
CA LYS A 34 5.82 -14.96 -28.76
C LYS A 34 6.71 -15.96 -29.51
N ASP A 35 7.99 -16.05 -29.17
CA ASP A 35 9.04 -16.71 -29.97
C ASP A 35 9.85 -17.76 -29.19
N ASP A 36 9.38 -18.12 -27.98
CA ASP A 36 10.05 -19.11 -27.12
C ASP A 36 9.23 -20.41 -27.15
N ASP A 37 9.49 -21.22 -28.16
CA ASP A 37 8.86 -22.52 -28.44
C ASP A 37 9.61 -23.69 -27.75
N ASP A 38 10.21 -23.44 -26.58
CA ASP A 38 10.87 -24.48 -25.79
C ASP A 38 9.99 -24.95 -24.62
N GLU A 39 9.51 -26.17 -24.80
CA GLU A 39 8.62 -26.94 -23.95
C GLU A 39 9.31 -27.45 -22.68
N VAL A 40 9.49 -26.64 -21.61
CA VAL A 40 9.73 -27.17 -20.24
C VAL A 40 9.09 -26.29 -19.15
N LYS A 41 7.95 -26.75 -18.64
CA LYS A 41 7.43 -26.58 -17.25
C LYS A 41 7.65 -25.23 -16.53
N SER A 42 6.80 -24.25 -16.84
CA SER A 42 6.22 -23.37 -15.82
C SER A 42 4.82 -22.91 -16.27
N LEU A 43 3.83 -23.68 -15.83
CA LEU A 43 2.42 -23.60 -16.23
C LEU A 43 1.62 -22.47 -15.55
N GLN A 44 2.30 -21.49 -14.94
CA GLN A 44 1.63 -20.30 -14.45
C GLN A 44 2.36 -19.06 -14.99
N PRO A 45 1.63 -18.03 -15.46
CA PRO A 45 2.25 -16.73 -15.65
C PRO A 45 2.91 -16.34 -14.32
N ASP A 46 4.15 -15.85 -14.36
CA ASP A 46 4.90 -15.41 -13.17
C ASP A 46 4.16 -14.24 -12.51
N LYS A 47 3.15 -14.58 -11.73
CA LYS A 47 2.31 -13.68 -10.95
C LYS A 47 2.99 -13.50 -9.60
N ARG A 48 3.76 -12.43 -9.47
CA ARG A 48 4.48 -12.09 -8.24
C ARG A 48 3.82 -10.90 -7.57
N VAL A 49 3.64 -10.96 -6.25
CA VAL A 49 3.23 -9.78 -5.46
C VAL A 49 4.36 -8.76 -5.48
N ILE A 50 4.06 -7.49 -5.73
CA ILE A 50 5.02 -6.40 -5.54
C ILE A 50 4.93 -5.94 -4.09
N ALA A 51 6.05 -5.99 -3.37
CA ALA A 51 6.11 -5.44 -2.02
C ALA A 51 6.06 -3.89 -2.07
N PRO A 52 5.39 -3.23 -1.11
CA PRO A 52 5.38 -1.76 -1.04
C PRO A 52 6.78 -1.15 -0.98
N SER A 53 7.75 -1.83 -0.35
CA SER A 53 9.15 -1.40 -0.29
C SER A 53 9.85 -1.36 -1.66
N GLU A 54 9.50 -2.27 -2.56
CA GLU A 54 9.99 -2.27 -3.94
C GLU A 54 9.46 -1.05 -4.69
N VAL A 55 8.15 -0.78 -4.60
CA VAL A 55 7.51 0.39 -5.23
C VAL A 55 8.11 1.68 -4.68
N TYR A 56 8.30 1.77 -3.36
CA TYR A 56 8.91 2.92 -2.70
C TYR A 56 10.32 3.23 -3.23
N THR A 57 11.13 2.19 -3.42
CA THR A 57 12.48 2.33 -3.95
C THR A 57 12.48 2.79 -5.41
N VAL A 58 11.52 2.32 -6.22
CA VAL A 58 11.35 2.77 -7.61
C VAL A 58 10.91 4.24 -7.65
N PHE A 59 9.89 4.62 -6.88
CA PHE A 59 9.39 6.00 -6.83
C PHE A 59 10.46 7.00 -6.36
N LYS A 60 11.30 6.62 -5.39
CA LYS A 60 12.44 7.45 -4.96
C LYS A 60 13.47 7.74 -6.05
N LYS A 61 13.58 6.88 -7.07
CA LYS A 61 14.55 7.06 -8.16
C LYS A 61 14.03 7.96 -9.28
N MET A 62 12.76 8.37 -9.24
CA MET A 62 12.18 9.27 -10.22
C MET A 62 12.80 10.67 -10.09
N VAL A 63 13.18 11.24 -11.22
CA VAL A 63 13.75 12.59 -11.31
C VAL A 63 12.64 13.64 -11.37
N ASP A 64 12.91 14.85 -10.88
CA ASP A 64 11.89 15.89 -10.76
C ASP A 64 11.29 16.31 -12.12
N SER A 65 12.06 16.20 -13.21
CA SER A 65 11.55 16.42 -14.57
C SER A 65 10.45 15.43 -14.97
N ASP A 66 10.56 14.17 -14.54
CA ASP A 66 9.55 13.14 -14.81
C ASP A 66 8.32 13.37 -13.92
N LEU A 67 8.53 13.82 -12.68
CA LEU A 67 7.43 14.21 -11.78
C LEU A 67 6.59 15.33 -12.39
N PHE A 68 7.24 16.39 -12.88
CA PHE A 68 6.54 17.49 -13.54
C PHE A 68 5.77 17.04 -14.78
N LEU A 69 6.34 16.14 -15.60
CA LEU A 69 5.66 15.59 -16.78
C LEU A 69 4.41 14.78 -16.41
N LEU A 70 4.42 14.10 -15.26
CA LEU A 70 3.28 13.37 -14.71
C LEU A 70 2.27 14.26 -13.98
N GLY A 71 2.52 15.56 -13.86
CA GLY A 71 1.68 16.51 -13.14
C GLY A 71 1.82 16.42 -11.61
N LEU A 72 2.91 15.84 -11.11
CA LEU A 72 3.24 15.77 -9.69
C LEU A 72 4.16 16.93 -9.28
N SER A 73 4.09 17.30 -8.01
CA SER A 73 4.96 18.32 -7.42
C SER A 73 6.07 17.67 -6.59
N ASP A 74 7.32 18.05 -6.87
CA ASP A 74 8.49 17.65 -6.09
C ASP A 74 8.48 18.19 -4.65
N ALA A 75 7.80 19.32 -4.42
CA ALA A 75 7.70 19.95 -3.10
C ALA A 75 6.51 19.46 -2.26
N TYR A 76 5.40 19.06 -2.89
CA TYR A 76 4.13 18.80 -2.18
C TYR A 76 3.53 17.41 -2.41
N ALA A 77 3.91 16.70 -3.47
CA ALA A 77 3.21 15.49 -3.92
C ALA A 77 4.17 14.48 -4.56
N ARG A 78 5.29 14.19 -3.90
CA ARG A 78 6.21 13.16 -4.39
C ARG A 78 5.57 11.76 -4.32
N PRO A 79 5.74 10.92 -5.35
CA PRO A 79 5.02 9.64 -5.46
C PRO A 79 5.39 8.67 -4.33
N GLU A 80 6.62 8.70 -3.82
CA GLU A 80 7.02 7.84 -2.70
C GLU A 80 6.27 8.17 -1.40
N TRP A 81 5.63 9.34 -1.28
CA TRP A 81 4.80 9.71 -0.12
C TRP A 81 3.42 9.06 -0.15
N MET A 82 3.01 8.48 -1.29
CA MET A 82 1.79 7.67 -1.37
C MET A 82 1.93 6.35 -0.59
N ILE A 83 3.16 5.95 -0.23
CA ILE A 83 3.45 4.75 0.54
C ILE A 83 3.72 5.17 2.00
N LEU A 84 2.81 4.81 2.89
CA LEU A 84 2.88 5.16 4.31
C LEU A 84 4.02 4.43 5.02
N THR A 85 5.07 5.16 5.41
CA THR A 85 6.15 4.67 6.29
C THR A 85 5.98 5.16 7.73
N VAL A 86 5.26 6.28 7.91
CA VAL A 86 4.90 6.85 9.20
C VAL A 86 3.40 7.15 9.15
N LEU A 87 2.64 6.60 10.10
CA LEU A 87 1.20 6.84 10.22
C LEU A 87 0.96 7.93 11.28
N PRO A 88 0.47 9.13 10.89
CA PRO A 88 0.11 10.15 11.87
C PRO A 88 -1.13 9.72 12.64
N ILE A 89 -1.10 9.88 13.97
CA ILE A 89 -2.25 9.62 14.83
C ILE A 89 -2.89 10.96 15.21
N PRO A 90 -4.17 11.21 14.89
CA PRO A 90 -4.85 12.46 15.19
C PRO A 90 -4.93 12.69 16.71
N PRO A 91 -4.93 13.94 17.22
CA PRO A 91 -5.05 14.21 18.65
C PRO A 91 -6.46 13.86 19.18
N PRO A 92 -6.66 13.73 20.51
CA PRO A 92 -7.95 13.36 21.11
C PRO A 92 -9.17 14.17 20.63
N PRO A 93 -9.11 15.51 20.41
CA PRO A 93 -10.27 16.27 19.95
C PRO A 93 -10.79 15.86 18.57
N VAL A 94 -9.93 15.28 17.72
CA VAL A 94 -10.27 14.78 16.38
C VAL A 94 -10.74 13.31 16.44
N ARG A 95 -10.51 12.64 17.57
CA ARG A 95 -11.03 11.30 17.88
C ARG A 95 -12.31 11.46 18.69
N SER A 96 -13.41 11.85 18.05
CA SER A 96 -14.70 12.08 18.72
C SER A 96 -15.13 10.84 19.51
N SER A 97 -14.99 10.88 20.84
CA SER A 97 -15.57 9.90 21.74
C SER A 97 -16.99 10.36 22.08
N ILE A 98 -18.01 9.56 21.79
CA ILE A 98 -19.37 9.85 22.24
C ILE A 98 -19.47 9.39 23.69
N ALA A 99 -19.33 10.33 24.63
CA ALA A 99 -19.74 10.09 26.01
C ALA A 99 -21.27 9.98 26.04
N VAL A 100 -21.78 8.78 26.36
CA VAL A 100 -23.22 8.61 26.61
C VAL A 100 -23.49 9.26 27.97
N ASP A 101 -24.34 10.29 27.97
CA ASP A 101 -24.82 10.94 29.18
C ASP A 101 -25.45 9.89 30.11
N GLY A 102 -25.03 9.85 31.37
CA GLY A 102 -25.43 8.80 32.33
C GLY A 102 -24.37 7.74 32.65
N GLY A 103 -23.09 8.11 32.74
CA GLY A 103 -22.15 7.55 33.74
C GLY A 103 -21.76 6.07 33.70
N ALA A 104 -22.14 5.24 32.71
CA ALA A 104 -21.79 3.81 32.75
C ALA A 104 -21.29 3.17 31.46
N MET A 105 -21.47 3.76 30.27
CA MET A 105 -20.94 3.16 29.04
C MET A 105 -20.36 4.22 28.11
N TRP A 106 -19.04 4.20 28.00
CA TRP A 106 -18.31 4.89 26.97
C TRP A 106 -18.63 4.16 25.67
N SER A 107 -19.45 4.76 24.80
CA SER A 107 -19.53 4.28 23.41
C SER A 107 -18.27 4.81 22.72
N GLU A 108 -17.16 4.11 22.93
CA GLU A 108 -15.90 4.39 22.26
C GLU A 108 -16.11 4.14 20.77
N ASP A 109 -16.37 5.23 20.04
CA ASP A 109 -16.49 5.28 18.59
C ASP A 109 -15.28 4.59 17.90
N GLY A 110 -15.51 3.97 16.75
CA GLY A 110 -14.60 3.01 16.11
C GLY A 110 -13.21 3.56 15.77
N LEU A 111 -13.05 4.87 15.74
CA LEU A 111 -11.77 5.56 15.54
C LEU A 111 -10.83 5.48 16.76
N MET A 112 -11.34 5.27 17.98
CA MET A 112 -10.51 5.25 19.19
C MET A 112 -9.77 3.91 19.35
N TYR A 113 -10.40 2.80 18.95
CA TYR A 113 -9.83 1.45 19.11
C TYR A 113 -8.93 1.03 17.93
N LYS A 114 -9.21 1.52 16.71
CA LYS A 114 -8.49 1.13 15.49
C LYS A 114 -6.97 1.35 15.56
N PRO A 115 -6.45 2.48 16.09
CA PRO A 115 -5.01 2.66 16.27
C PRO A 115 -4.39 1.59 17.20
N GLY A 116 -5.14 1.13 18.20
CA GLY A 116 -4.69 0.05 19.09
C GLY A 116 -4.46 -1.26 18.34
N ASP A 117 -5.35 -1.63 17.42
CA ASP A 117 -5.19 -2.84 16.61
C ASP A 117 -4.08 -2.71 15.56
N ILE A 118 -3.88 -1.51 15.00
CA ILE A 118 -2.72 -1.20 14.14
C ILE A 118 -1.42 -1.42 14.91
N ILE A 119 -1.31 -0.88 16.14
CA ILE A 119 -0.10 -1.01 16.97
C ILE A 119 0.16 -2.49 17.31
N LYS A 120 -0.86 -3.26 17.69
CA LYS A 120 -0.72 -4.69 17.97
C LYS A 120 -0.21 -5.46 16.75
N ALA A 121 -0.80 -5.21 15.57
CA ALA A 121 -0.38 -5.84 14.33
C ALA A 121 1.07 -5.47 13.95
N PHE A 122 1.44 -4.19 14.11
CA PHE A 122 2.80 -3.70 13.86
C PHE A 122 3.83 -4.38 14.77
N VAL A 123 3.56 -4.45 16.08
CA VAL A 123 4.45 -5.12 17.05
C VAL A 123 4.62 -6.60 16.70
N ASN A 124 3.55 -7.29 16.29
CA ASN A 124 3.64 -8.68 15.87
C ASN A 124 4.49 -8.87 14.61
N VAL A 125 4.33 -8.01 13.60
CA VAL A 125 5.19 -8.03 12.39
C VAL A 125 6.65 -7.87 12.76
N ARG A 126 6.98 -6.85 13.56
CA ARG A 126 8.37 -6.58 13.99
C ARG A 126 8.98 -7.74 14.79
N ARG A 127 8.18 -8.40 15.63
CA ARG A 127 8.59 -9.60 16.37
C ARG A 127 8.88 -10.76 15.41
N CYS A 128 7.98 -11.04 14.47
CA CYS A 128 8.18 -12.08 13.46
C CYS A 128 9.45 -11.85 12.62
N GLU A 129 9.72 -10.61 12.21
CA GLU A 129 10.95 -10.25 11.50
C GLU A 129 12.21 -10.55 12.31
N THR A 130 12.19 -10.22 13.62
CA THR A 130 13.32 -10.45 14.52
C THR A 130 13.57 -11.94 14.75
N GLU A 131 12.50 -12.74 14.80
CA GLU A 131 12.56 -14.19 15.00
C GLU A 131 12.81 -14.97 13.70
N GLY A 132 12.86 -14.30 12.53
CA GLY A 132 12.95 -14.96 11.22
C GLY A 132 11.70 -15.77 10.84
N ALA A 133 10.57 -15.50 11.49
CA ALA A 133 9.29 -16.14 11.21
C ALA A 133 8.54 -15.41 10.08
N SER A 134 7.51 -16.06 9.52
CA SER A 134 6.64 -15.43 8.52
C SER A 134 5.91 -14.23 9.12
N ALA A 135 6.22 -13.04 8.61
CA ALA A 135 5.59 -11.80 9.05
C ALA A 135 4.16 -11.68 8.50
N HIS A 136 3.21 -11.34 9.38
CA HIS A 136 1.80 -11.16 9.02
C HIS A 136 1.51 -9.73 8.53
N GLU A 137 2.27 -9.26 7.54
CA GLU A 137 2.19 -7.88 7.01
C GLU A 137 0.80 -7.53 6.46
N GLN A 138 0.08 -8.53 5.95
CA GLN A 138 -1.26 -8.37 5.35
C GLN A 138 -2.28 -7.88 6.38
N LEU A 139 -2.14 -8.29 7.64
CA LEU A 139 -3.05 -7.85 8.71
C LEU A 139 -2.80 -6.39 9.08
N LEU A 140 -1.53 -5.98 9.14
CA LEU A 140 -1.17 -4.57 9.35
C LEU A 140 -1.73 -3.71 8.20
N GLN A 141 -1.52 -4.15 6.96
CA GLN A 141 -2.02 -3.43 5.78
C GLN A 141 -3.56 -3.30 5.81
N PHE A 142 -4.27 -4.38 6.17
CA PHE A 142 -5.72 -4.34 6.35
C PHE A 142 -6.15 -3.33 7.40
N HIS A 143 -5.51 -3.32 8.58
CA HIS A 143 -5.88 -2.42 9.65
C HIS A 143 -5.61 -0.95 9.33
N VAL A 144 -4.51 -0.65 8.63
CA VAL A 144 -4.20 0.71 8.17
C VAL A 144 -5.17 1.15 7.07
N ALA A 145 -5.47 0.28 6.09
CA ALA A 145 -6.42 0.60 5.03
C ALA A 145 -7.82 0.93 5.59
N THR A 146 -8.37 0.02 6.40
CA THR A 146 -9.70 0.18 7.03
C THR A 146 -9.74 1.25 8.12
N TYR A 147 -8.60 1.81 8.52
CA TYR A 147 -8.55 3.00 9.38
C TYR A 147 -8.77 4.29 8.59
N MET A 148 -8.30 4.35 7.34
CA MET A 148 -8.49 5.50 6.46
C MET A 148 -9.83 5.46 5.74
N ASP A 149 -10.21 4.28 5.25
CA ASP A 149 -11.44 4.05 4.50
C ASP A 149 -11.96 2.63 4.82
N ASN A 150 -13.10 2.55 5.49
CA ASN A 150 -13.69 1.26 5.87
C ASN A 150 -14.59 0.68 4.78
N ASP A 151 -14.88 1.42 3.71
CA ASP A 151 -15.83 1.05 2.64
C ASP A 151 -15.13 0.64 1.33
N ILE A 152 -13.86 0.22 1.43
CA ILE A 152 -13.05 -0.23 0.29
C ILE A 152 -13.72 -1.45 -0.38
N ALA A 153 -14.04 -1.33 -1.67
CA ALA A 153 -14.70 -2.38 -2.43
C ALA A 153 -13.89 -3.69 -2.45
N GLY A 154 -14.56 -4.81 -2.14
CA GLY A 154 -13.94 -6.14 -2.12
C GLY A 154 -13.06 -6.42 -0.89
N ILE A 155 -12.95 -5.48 0.05
CA ILE A 155 -12.28 -5.66 1.34
C ILE A 155 -13.36 -5.78 2.43
N PRO A 156 -13.26 -6.75 3.36
CA PRO A 156 -14.23 -6.87 4.43
C PRO A 156 -14.17 -5.65 5.35
N GLN A 157 -15.33 -5.14 5.75
CA GLN A 157 -15.41 -4.03 6.71
C GLN A 157 -14.84 -4.45 8.06
N ALA A 158 -14.06 -3.57 8.67
CA ALA A 158 -13.62 -3.76 10.04
C ALA A 158 -14.80 -3.50 10.99
N LEU A 159 -15.33 -4.57 11.57
CA LEU A 159 -16.42 -4.49 12.56
C LEU A 159 -15.84 -4.33 13.97
N GLN A 160 -16.35 -3.34 14.70
CA GLN A 160 -16.14 -3.26 16.13
C GLN A 160 -17.06 -4.28 16.81
N LYS A 161 -16.49 -5.19 17.61
CA LYS A 161 -17.31 -6.01 18.50
C LYS A 161 -17.91 -5.10 19.56
N SER A 162 -19.21 -4.87 19.51
CA SER A 162 -19.95 -4.32 20.65
C SER A 162 -19.79 -5.30 21.80
N ARG A 163 -19.16 -4.87 22.90
CA ARG A 163 -19.10 -5.66 24.12
C ARG A 163 -20.38 -5.45 24.93
#